data_AF-A0A6F9XJD9-F1
#
_entry.id   AF-A0A6F9XJD9-F1
#
_cell.length_a   1.000
_cell.length_b   1.000
_cell.length_c   1.000
_cell.angle_alpha   90.00
_cell.angle_beta   90.00
_cell.angle_gamma   90.00
#
_symmetry.space_group_name_H-M   'P 1'
#
loop_
_entity.id
_entity.type
_entity.pdbx_description
1 polymer ?
#
loop_
_entity_poly.entity_id
_entity_poly.type
_entity_poly.pdbx_seq_one_letter_code
_entity_poly.pdbx_strand_id
1 'polypeptide(L)' 'MLIDTGKIKAVLDDTTLTDYQIEKEIGISRVTVKRYREKGMGGMKLDNAAKFMELYKQRQELYQRYSK' A
#
# COMPACT_ATOMS: atom_id res chain seq x y z
N MET A 1 -3.48 12.62 11.17
CA MET A 1 -3.88 11.44 10.36
C MET A 1 -3.54 10.20 11.15
N LEU A 2 -4.53 9.39 11.53
CA LEU A 2 -4.28 8.12 12.23
C LEU A 2 -3.86 7.08 11.19
N ILE A 3 -2.67 6.50 11.36
CA ILE A 3 -2.18 5.44 10.48
C ILE A 3 -2.83 4.13 10.91
N ASP A 4 -3.65 3.56 10.04
CA ASP A 4 -4.31 2.28 10.25
C ASP A 4 -3.49 1.19 9.55
N THR A 5 -2.78 0.39 10.34
CA THR A 5 -1.92 -0.68 9.82
C THR A 5 -2.71 -1.79 9.15
N GLY A 6 -4.01 -1.96 9.45
CA GLY A 6 -4.88 -2.90 8.76
C GLY A 6 -5.10 -2.55 7.30
N LYS A 7 -5.21 -1.24 6.99
CA LYS A 7 -5.36 -0.75 5.61
C LYS A 7 -4.07 -0.87 4.81
N ILE A 8 -2.93 -0.61 5.44
CA ILE A 8 -1.63 -0.85 4.82
C ILE A 8 -1.46 -2.34 4.51
N LYS A 9 -1.81 -3.21 5.48
CA LYS A 9 -1.78 -4.65 5.29
C LYS A 9 -2.68 -5.10 4.13
N ALA A 10 -3.88 -4.54 4.01
CA ALA A 10 -4.77 -4.84 2.88
C ALA A 10 -4.14 -4.53 1.52
N VAL A 11 -3.37 -3.44 1.39
CA VAL A 11 -2.62 -3.13 0.15
C VAL A 11 -1.47 -4.09 -0.06
N LEU A 12 -0.72 -4.41 1.01
CA LEU A 12 0.42 -5.33 0.92
C LEU A 12 -0.02 -6.75 0.58
N ASP A 13 -1.15 -7.22 1.09
CA ASP A 13 -1.68 -8.56 0.86
C ASP A 13 -2.46 -8.68 -0.48
N ASP A 14 -2.69 -7.57 -1.18
CA ASP A 14 -3.41 -7.55 -2.46
C ASP A 14 -2.59 -8.21 -3.58
N THR A 15 -3.00 -9.41 -4.00
CA THR A 15 -2.34 -10.20 -5.06
C THR A 15 -2.52 -9.61 -6.45
N THR A 16 -3.46 -8.67 -6.64
CA THR A 16 -3.65 -7.95 -7.91
C THR A 16 -2.64 -6.82 -8.10
N LEU A 17 -1.94 -6.42 -7.02
CA LEU A 17 -0.89 -5.41 -7.05
C LEU A 17 0.49 -6.06 -7.01
N THR A 18 1.25 -5.87 -8.08
CA THR A 18 2.67 -6.20 -8.11
C THR A 18 3.48 -5.15 -7.34
N ASP A 19 4.64 -5.55 -6.81
CA ASP A 19 5.54 -4.63 -6.12
C ASP A 19 5.95 -3.45 -7.01
N TYR A 20 6.07 -3.70 -8.32
CA TYR A 20 6.36 -2.68 -9.33
C TYR A 20 5.22 -1.67 -9.51
N GLN A 21 3.97 -2.12 -9.52
CA GLN A 21 2.82 -1.20 -9.57
C GLN A 21 2.77 -0.33 -8.32
N ILE A 22 2.93 -0.91 -7.14
CA ILE A 22 2.99 -0.14 -5.88
C ILE A 22 4.11 0.90 -5.93
N GLU A 23 5.29 0.53 -6.42
CA GLU A 23 6.40 1.48 -6.61
C GLU A 23 6.02 2.64 -7.54
N LYS A 24 5.33 2.37 -8.64
CA LYS A 24 4.89 3.42 -9.58
C LYS A 24 3.83 4.34 -9.01
N GLU A 25 2.90 3.81 -8.20
CA GLU A 25 1.81 4.60 -7.62
C GLU A 25 2.29 5.51 -6.49
N ILE A 26 3.16 5.01 -5.59
CA ILE A 26 3.52 5.75 -4.37
C ILE A 26 5.01 6.05 -4.19
N GLY A 27 5.85 5.68 -5.15
CA GLY A 27 7.27 6.00 -5.15
C GLY A 27 8.05 5.34 -4.01
N ILE A 28 7.59 4.19 -3.51
CA ILE A 28 8.34 3.33 -2.59
C ILE A 28 9.01 2.25 -3.41
N SER A 29 10.34 2.10 -3.33
CA SER A 29 11.06 1.12 -4.14
C SER A 29 10.46 -0.29 -4.02
N ARG A 30 10.32 -1.03 -5.12
CA ARG A 30 9.79 -2.40 -5.12
C ARG A 30 10.51 -3.34 -4.16
N VAL A 31 11.81 -3.13 -3.93
CA VAL A 31 12.61 -3.88 -2.95
C VAL A 31 12.11 -3.64 -1.52
N THR A 32 11.76 -2.39 -1.21
CA THR A 32 11.20 -2.03 0.09
C THR A 32 9.78 -2.56 0.25
N VAL A 33 8.95 -2.47 -0.80
CA VAL A 33 7.60 -3.07 -0.81
C VAL A 33 7.67 -4.58 -0.58
N LYS A 34 8.53 -5.29 -1.33
CA LYS A 34 8.76 -6.72 -1.17
C LYS A 34 9.19 -7.08 0.25
N ARG A 35 10.13 -6.31 0.83
CA ARG A 35 10.55 -6.50 2.23
C ARG A 35 9.37 -6.39 3.20
N TYR A 36 8.47 -5.43 3.01
CA TYR A 36 7.30 -5.30 3.88
C TYR A 36 6.29 -6.44 3.72
N ARG A 37 6.15 -7.01 2.52
CA ARG A 37 5.34 -8.21 2.30
C ARG A 37 5.92 -9.43 3.01
N GLU A 38 7.23 -9.65 2.87
CA GLU A 38 7.89 -10.86 3.40
C GLU A 38 8.17 -10.80 4.90
N LYS A 39 8.49 -9.62 5.44
CA LYS A 39 8.94 -9.42 6.83
C LYS A 39 7.93 -8.66 7.69
N GLY A 40 6.80 -8.27 7.09
CA GLY A 40 5.81 -7.41 7.73
C GLY A 40 6.25 -5.95 7.82
N MET A 41 5.43 -5.14 8.49
CA MET A 41 5.59 -3.69 8.59
C MET A 41 6.51 -3.24 9.75
N GLY A 42 7.25 -4.18 10.35
CA GLY A 42 8.18 -3.88 11.44
C GLY A 42 9.29 -2.93 10.98
N GLY A 43 9.38 -1.74 11.60
CA GLY A 43 10.32 -0.70 11.20
C GLY A 43 9.94 0.05 9.91
N MET A 44 8.66 -0.02 9.50
CA MET A 44 8.16 0.85 8.44
C MET A 44 8.27 2.32 8.87
N LYS A 45 8.88 3.14 8.00
CA LYS A 45 8.97 4.58 8.22
C LYS A 45 7.58 5.22 8.07
N LEU A 46 7.33 6.28 8.84
CA LEU A 46 6.03 6.97 8.84
C LEU A 46 5.64 7.55 7.47
N ASP A 47 6.62 8.01 6.69
CA ASP A 47 6.43 8.48 5.31
C ASP A 47 5.89 7.37 4.40
N ASN A 48 6.48 6.18 4.49
CA ASN A 48 6.04 5.01 3.75
C ASN A 48 4.63 4.58 4.18
N ALA A 49 4.35 4.59 5.48
CA ALA A 49 3.03 4.27 5.99
C ALA A 49 1.95 5.25 5.49
N ALA A 50 2.25 6.55 5.45
CA ALA A 50 1.34 7.55 4.91
C ALA A 50 1.05 7.34 3.41
N LYS A 51 2.08 7.01 2.63
CA LYS A 51 1.97 6.66 1.21
C LYS A 51 1.11 5.43 0.96
N PHE A 52 1.29 4.35 1.73
CA PHE A 52 0.42 3.17 1.61
C PHE A 52 -1.04 3.48 1.96
N MET A 53 -1.27 4.34 2.96
CA MET A 53 -2.62 4.79 3.30
C MET A 53 -3.27 5.60 2.17
N GLU A 54 -2.49 6.39 1.43
CA GLU A 54 -2.95 7.12 0.24
C GLU A 54 -3.34 6.15 -0.88
N LEU A 55 -2.49 5.17 -1.19
CA LEU A 55 -2.79 4.14 -2.19
C LEU A 55 -4.06 3.36 -1.85
N TYR A 56 -4.25 3.00 -0.58
CA TYR A 56 -5.47 2.34 -0.13
C TYR A 56 -6.72 3.18 -0.44
N LYS A 57 -6.69 4.49 -0.15
CA LYS A 57 -7.81 5.40 -0.42
C LYS A 57 -8.10 5.51 -1.91
N GLN A 58 -7.08 5.72 -2.73
CA GLN A 58 -7.22 5.80 -4.19
C GLN A 58 -7.89 4.54 -4.76
N ARG A 59 -7.50 3.36 -4.25
CA ARG A 59 -8.08 2.07 -4.65
C ARG A 59 -9.57 1.98 -4.27
N GLN A 60 -9.94 2.37 -3.05
CA GLN A 60 -11.35 2.36 -2.62
C GLN A 60 -12.22 3.28 -3.50
N GLU A 61 -11.70 4.46 -3.86
CA GLU A 61 -12.41 5.38 -4.76
C GLU A 61 -12.60 4.80 -6.16
N LEU A 62 -11.58 4.12 -6.70
CA LEU A 62 -11.69 3.42 -7.99
C LEU A 62 -12.76 2.32 -7.93
N TYR A 63 -12.74 1.46 -6.90
CA TYR A 63 -13.77 0.41 -6.76
C TYR A 63 -15.19 0.99 -6.69
N GLN A 64 -15.39 2.07 -5.95
CA GLN A 64 -16.70 2.73 -5.88
C GLN A 64 -17.15 3.33 -7.22
N ARG A 65 -16.23 3.84 -8.03
CA ARG A 65 -16.54 4.41 -9.35
C ARG A 65 -16.92 3.36 -10.39
N TYR A 66 -16.30 2.19 -10.35
CA TYR A 66 -16.47 1.14 -11.35
C TYR A 66 -17.37 -0.03 -10.91
N SER A 67 -17.93 0.01 -9.70
CA SER A 67 -18.91 -0.97 -9.18
C SER A 67 -20.37 -0.58 -9.43
N LYS A 68 -20.64 0.32 -10.39
CA LYS A 68 -21.99 0.66 -10.88
C LYS A 68 -22.31 -0.12 -12.16
#